data_AF-A0A377BB47-F1
#
_entry.id   AF-A0A377BB47-F1
#
_cell.length_a   1.000
_cell.length_b   1.000
_cell.length_c   1.000
_cell.angle_alpha   90.00
_cell.angle_beta   90.00
_cell.angle_gamma   90.00
#
_symmetry.space_group_name_H-M   'P 1'
#
loop_
_entity.id
_entity.type
_entity.pdbx_description
1 polymer ?
#
loop_
_entity_poly.entity_id
_entity_poly.type
_entity_poly.pdbx_seq_one_letter_code
_entity_poly.pdbx_strand_id
1 'polypeptide(L)'
;MNYQSELVSCLGNGKFTPISEDSKLFNMLSEFKLLHSEYFEWGDYSLWFQDFSIYNKIGFIMIEKNQGTGNPPIRHKLEFISTNIAEFLDNFTKITDSRLCKGFSDWANSVKEGASNDFKKNVDIALVRLFKCVELHNSKLDLTDLHLGSLPPLPSWIEVLYLRHNGLATIQVPKFCKELELDFNNYMVFPKVSDGITQVSVDNNLISRVDSSPSKAMTISIYRNKIW
;
A
#
# COMPACT_ATOMS: atom_id res chain seq x y z
N MET A 1 16.96 13.80 -2.97
CA MET A 1 17.79 13.17 -4.02
C MET A 1 16.86 12.33 -4.88
N ASN A 2 16.75 12.65 -6.18
CA ASN A 2 15.92 11.90 -7.14
C ASN A 2 16.57 10.52 -7.40
N TYR A 3 16.15 9.50 -6.67
CA TYR A 3 16.35 8.12 -7.13
C TYR A 3 15.35 7.88 -8.26
N GLN A 4 15.76 8.18 -9.49
CA GLN A 4 15.06 7.68 -10.66
C GLN A 4 15.35 6.19 -10.71
N SER A 5 14.34 5.35 -10.47
CA SER A 5 14.52 3.91 -10.44
C SER A 5 15.10 3.43 -11.77
N GLU A 6 15.93 2.38 -11.74
CA GLU A 6 16.49 1.74 -12.95
C GLU A 6 15.36 1.41 -13.94
N LEU A 7 14.21 0.99 -13.41
CA LEU A 7 12.97 0.78 -14.14
C LEU A 7 12.50 2.02 -14.92
N VAL A 8 12.43 3.21 -14.31
CA VAL A 8 12.00 4.44 -15.01
C VAL A 8 12.98 4.82 -16.12
N SER A 9 14.29 4.62 -15.89
CA SER A 9 15.30 4.84 -16.92
C SER A 9 15.11 3.87 -18.11
N CYS A 10 14.76 2.61 -17.84
CA CYS A 10 14.45 1.62 -18.87
C CYS A 10 13.16 1.94 -19.64
N LEU A 11 12.08 2.31 -18.93
CA LEU A 11 10.78 2.66 -19.52
C LEU A 11 10.87 3.91 -20.42
N GLY A 12 11.62 4.94 -20.01
CA GLY A 12 11.72 6.21 -20.74
C GLY A 12 12.56 6.17 -22.02
N ASN A 13 13.47 5.20 -22.15
CA ASN A 13 14.39 5.12 -23.29
C ASN A 13 13.96 4.14 -24.40
N GLY A 14 12.81 3.47 -24.25
CA GLY A 14 12.39 2.41 -25.18
C GLY A 14 13.35 1.21 -25.26
N LYS A 15 14.34 1.15 -24.36
CA LYS A 15 15.39 0.12 -24.30
C LYS A 15 14.94 -1.07 -23.43
N PHE A 16 13.75 -1.60 -23.69
CA PHE A 16 13.42 -2.93 -23.20
C PHE A 16 13.94 -3.95 -24.20
N THR A 17 15.19 -4.36 -24.00
CA THR A 17 15.73 -5.59 -24.59
C THR A 17 16.05 -6.55 -23.46
N PRO A 18 15.16 -7.49 -23.08
CA PRO A 18 15.52 -8.46 -22.07
C PRO A 18 15.40 -9.90 -22.59
N ILE A 19 16.51 -10.63 -22.47
CA ILE A 19 16.48 -11.83 -21.66
C ILE A 19 16.98 -11.36 -20.28
N SER A 20 16.08 -11.05 -19.35
CA SER A 20 16.48 -10.70 -17.98
C SER A 20 16.49 -11.95 -17.12
N GLU A 21 17.66 -12.36 -16.64
CA GLU A 21 17.75 -13.33 -15.55
C GLU A 21 17.02 -12.81 -14.31
N ASP A 22 16.40 -13.73 -13.57
CA ASP A 22 15.47 -13.45 -12.47
C ASP A 22 15.98 -12.37 -11.49
N SER A 23 17.26 -12.38 -11.13
CA SER A 23 17.86 -11.46 -10.15
C SER A 23 17.82 -9.98 -10.57
N LYS A 24 18.11 -9.67 -11.84
CA LYS A 24 18.08 -8.28 -12.35
C LYS A 24 16.65 -7.80 -12.52
N LEU A 25 15.77 -8.69 -13.00
CA LEU A 25 14.36 -8.40 -13.15
C LEU A 25 13.70 -8.08 -11.80
N PHE A 26 13.99 -8.88 -10.77
CA PHE A 26 13.47 -8.63 -9.42
C PHE A 26 13.89 -7.28 -8.87
N ASN A 27 15.16 -6.88 -9.02
CA ASN A 27 15.61 -5.56 -8.58
C ASN A 27 14.87 -4.43 -9.31
N MET A 28 14.72 -4.53 -10.63
CA MET A 28 13.99 -3.55 -11.43
C MET A 28 12.52 -3.43 -11.03
N LEU A 29 11.87 -4.54 -10.71
CA LEU A 29 10.45 -4.59 -10.39
C LEU A 29 10.14 -4.40 -8.89
N SER A 30 11.16 -4.37 -8.04
CA SER A 30 10.99 -4.36 -6.59
C SER A 30 10.27 -3.13 -6.02
N GLU A 31 10.08 -2.06 -6.81
CA GLU A 31 9.28 -0.89 -6.41
C GLU A 31 7.77 -1.15 -6.44
N PHE A 32 7.34 -2.15 -7.21
CA PHE A 32 5.95 -2.55 -7.28
C PHE A 32 5.52 -3.24 -5.99
N LYS A 33 4.29 -2.97 -5.58
CA LYS A 33 3.66 -3.58 -4.42
C LYS A 33 2.54 -4.49 -4.90
N LEU A 34 2.42 -5.68 -4.29
CA LEU A 34 1.30 -6.56 -4.57
C LEU A 34 -0.01 -5.83 -4.26
N LEU A 35 -0.95 -5.89 -5.21
CA LEU A 35 -2.27 -5.28 -5.12
C LEU A 35 -3.31 -6.35 -4.81
N HIS A 36 -3.39 -7.39 -5.67
CA HIS A 36 -4.15 -8.63 -5.45
C HIS A 36 -3.76 -9.68 -6.50
N SER A 37 -3.77 -10.96 -6.12
CA SER A 37 -3.45 -12.12 -6.99
C SER A 37 -2.09 -12.02 -7.67
N GLU A 38 -2.04 -11.44 -8.88
CA GLU A 38 -0.84 -11.29 -9.73
C GLU A 38 -0.73 -9.86 -10.29
N TYR A 39 -1.48 -8.92 -9.70
CA TYR A 39 -1.51 -7.52 -10.08
C TYR A 39 -0.70 -6.71 -9.08
N PHE A 40 0.17 -5.83 -9.57
CA PHE A 40 1.06 -5.03 -8.75
C PHE A 40 1.00 -3.56 -9.15
N GLU A 41 1.24 -2.64 -8.20
CA GLU A 41 1.18 -1.20 -8.45
C GLU A 41 2.40 -0.45 -7.89
N TRP A 42 2.78 0.60 -8.61
CA TRP A 42 3.77 1.59 -8.18
C TRP A 42 3.40 2.97 -8.72
N GLY A 43 2.84 3.84 -7.87
CA GLY A 43 2.38 5.16 -8.30
C GLY A 43 1.26 5.06 -9.35
N ASP A 44 1.51 5.61 -10.54
CA ASP A 44 0.64 5.53 -11.71
C ASP A 44 0.91 4.31 -12.61
N TYR A 45 1.81 3.41 -12.20
CA TYR A 45 2.13 2.18 -12.91
C TYR A 45 1.37 0.97 -12.35
N SER A 46 0.90 0.12 -13.25
CA SER A 46 0.35 -1.20 -12.98
C SER A 46 1.20 -2.27 -13.67
N LEU A 47 1.32 -3.43 -13.04
CA LEU A 47 2.08 -4.57 -13.54
C LEU A 47 1.27 -5.86 -13.40
N TRP A 48 1.27 -6.68 -14.45
CA TRP A 48 0.68 -8.02 -14.43
C TRP A 48 1.40 -8.96 -15.40
N PHE A 49 1.23 -10.27 -15.20
CA PHE A 49 1.86 -11.32 -15.99
C PHE A 49 0.91 -11.83 -17.09
N GLN A 50 1.45 -12.16 -18.27
CA GLN A 50 0.70 -12.70 -19.41
C GLN A 50 1.50 -13.73 -20.19
N ASP A 51 0.77 -14.56 -20.95
CA ASP A 51 1.29 -15.39 -22.04
C ASP A 51 2.50 -16.28 -21.64
N PHE A 52 2.50 -16.84 -20.42
CA PHE A 52 3.53 -17.78 -20.00
C PHE A 52 3.37 -19.13 -20.70
N SER A 53 4.43 -19.57 -21.40
CA SER A 53 4.49 -20.86 -22.05
C SER A 53 5.47 -21.79 -21.33
N ILE A 54 4.94 -22.89 -20.79
CA ILE A 54 5.73 -23.93 -20.11
C ILE A 54 6.73 -24.63 -21.04
N TYR A 55 6.49 -24.61 -22.35
CA TYR A 55 7.31 -25.32 -23.34
C TYR A 55 8.64 -24.61 -23.62
N ASN A 56 8.57 -23.30 -23.83
CA ASN A 56 9.75 -22.46 -24.10
C ASN A 56 10.21 -21.68 -22.86
N LYS A 57 9.48 -21.76 -21.73
CA LYS A 57 9.78 -21.08 -20.46
C LYS A 57 9.78 -19.56 -20.57
N ILE A 58 9.09 -19.03 -21.57
CA ILE A 58 9.00 -17.60 -21.83
C ILE A 58 7.64 -17.11 -21.34
N GLY A 59 7.63 -15.99 -20.63
CA GLY A 59 6.42 -15.24 -20.29
C GLY A 59 6.63 -13.75 -20.52
N PHE A 60 5.55 -13.00 -20.35
CA PHE A 60 5.60 -11.55 -20.50
C PHE A 60 5.08 -10.83 -19.26
N ILE A 61 5.76 -9.75 -18.91
CA ILE A 61 5.32 -8.79 -17.91
C ILE A 61 4.80 -7.57 -18.67
N MET A 62 3.55 -7.22 -18.41
CA MET A 62 2.95 -6.01 -18.90
C MET A 62 3.10 -4.94 -17.84
N ILE A 63 3.70 -3.80 -18.19
CA ILE A 63 3.74 -2.61 -17.36
C ILE A 63 2.96 -1.51 -18.05
N GLU A 64 1.94 -1.00 -17.39
CA GLU A 64 1.09 0.06 -17.90
C GLU A 64 1.22 1.31 -17.03
N LYS A 65 1.48 2.47 -17.65
CA LYS A 65 1.46 3.78 -17.00
C LYS A 65 0.16 4.49 -17.32
N ASN A 66 -0.62 4.81 -16.29
CA ASN A 66 -1.80 5.66 -16.42
C ASN A 66 -1.39 7.13 -16.61
N GLN A 67 -1.90 7.78 -17.66
CA GLN A 67 -1.59 9.18 -17.99
C GLN A 67 -2.67 10.17 -17.54
N GLY A 68 -3.63 9.73 -16.72
CA GLY A 68 -4.76 10.53 -16.27
C GLY A 68 -5.89 10.61 -17.30
N THR A 69 -6.96 11.33 -16.94
CA THR A 69 -8.21 11.35 -17.69
C THR A 69 -8.03 11.87 -19.12
N GLY A 70 -8.43 11.07 -20.11
CA GLY A 70 -8.43 11.45 -21.53
C GLY A 70 -7.17 11.06 -22.31
N ASN A 71 -6.12 10.56 -21.66
CA ASN A 71 -4.91 10.08 -22.34
C ASN A 71 -4.85 8.55 -22.35
N PRO A 72 -4.48 7.92 -23.49
CA PRO A 72 -4.27 6.48 -23.52
C PRO A 72 -3.10 6.09 -22.61
N PRO A 73 -3.15 4.94 -21.94
CA PRO A 73 -2.04 4.50 -21.11
C PRO A 73 -0.82 4.12 -21.95
N ILE A 74 0.38 4.33 -21.40
CA ILE A 74 1.63 3.87 -22.03
C ILE A 74 1.87 2.43 -21.59
N ARG A 75 2.06 1.52 -22.54
CA ARG A 75 2.30 0.10 -22.26
C ARG A 75 3.71 -0.31 -22.64
N HIS A 76 4.33 -1.10 -21.77
CA HIS A 76 5.61 -1.74 -21.98
C HIS A 76 5.42 -3.25 -21.80
N LYS A 77 5.98 -4.02 -22.73
CA LYS A 77 5.99 -5.48 -22.69
C LYS A 77 7.41 -5.96 -22.46
N LEU A 78 7.62 -6.70 -21.39
CA LEU A 78 8.89 -7.26 -20.97
C LEU A 78 8.85 -8.77 -21.16
N GLU A 79 9.76 -9.32 -21.95
CA GLU A 79 9.98 -10.77 -21.97
C GLU A 79 10.82 -11.19 -20.77
N PHE A 80 10.45 -12.30 -20.14
CA PHE A 80 11.26 -12.96 -19.13
C PHE A 80 11.33 -14.46 -19.39
N ILE A 81 12.43 -15.08 -18.97
CA ILE A 81 12.61 -16.52 -19.03
C ILE A 81 12.53 -17.05 -17.60
N SER A 82 11.52 -17.87 -17.33
CA SER A 82 11.39 -18.54 -16.03
C SER A 82 11.07 -20.01 -16.23
N THR A 83 11.76 -20.86 -15.47
CA THR A 83 11.52 -22.30 -15.48
C THR A 83 10.25 -22.68 -14.71
N ASN A 84 9.74 -21.77 -13.86
CA ASN A 84 8.59 -22.01 -12.98
C ASN A 84 7.93 -20.67 -12.59
N ILE A 85 6.79 -20.36 -13.21
CA ILE A 85 6.06 -19.11 -12.95
C ILE A 85 5.58 -18.98 -11.50
N ALA A 86 5.20 -20.09 -10.85
CA ALA A 86 4.71 -20.05 -9.47
C ALA A 86 5.83 -19.69 -8.49
N GLU A 87 7.02 -20.26 -8.69
CA GLU A 87 8.22 -19.91 -7.92
C GLU A 87 8.68 -18.48 -8.19
N PHE A 88 8.59 -18.02 -9.44
CA PHE A 88 8.89 -16.63 -9.77
C PHE A 88 7.95 -15.66 -9.04
N LEU A 89 6.64 -15.91 -9.09
CA LEU A 89 5.63 -15.10 -8.40
C LEU A 89 5.83 -15.13 -6.88
N ASP A 90 6.10 -16.29 -6.30
CA ASP A 90 6.39 -16.44 -4.88
C ASP A 90 7.64 -15.64 -4.46
N ASN A 91 8.73 -15.74 -5.22
CA ASN A 91 9.94 -14.96 -4.99
C ASN A 91 9.70 -13.46 -5.13
N PHE A 92 8.92 -13.05 -6.12
CA PHE A 92 8.58 -11.65 -6.32
C PHE A 92 7.75 -11.11 -5.15
N THR A 93 6.70 -11.83 -4.74
CA THR A 93 5.89 -11.49 -3.56
C THR A 93 6.75 -11.34 -2.31
N LYS A 94 7.64 -12.32 -2.03
CA LYS A 94 8.58 -12.26 -0.90
C LYS A 94 9.45 -11.01 -0.90
N ILE A 95 9.92 -10.56 -2.07
CA ILE A 95 10.71 -9.33 -2.19
C ILE A 95 9.85 -8.11 -1.88
N THR A 96 8.63 -8.04 -2.41
CA THR A 96 7.73 -6.91 -2.15
C THR A 96 7.32 -6.84 -0.67
N ASP A 97 7.03 -7.98 -0.05
CA ASP A 97 6.70 -8.10 1.37
C ASP A 97 7.89 -7.72 2.25
N SER A 98 9.10 -8.17 1.90
CA SER A 98 10.33 -7.81 2.60
C SER A 98 10.56 -6.29 2.61
N ARG A 99 10.34 -5.61 1.46
CA ARG A 99 10.45 -4.15 1.38
C ARG A 99 9.39 -3.43 2.21
N LEU A 100 8.16 -3.93 2.22
CA LEU A 100 7.10 -3.39 3.05
C LEU A 100 7.42 -3.54 4.55
N CYS A 101 7.84 -4.73 4.98
CA CYS A 101 8.28 -5.02 6.34
C CYS A 101 9.50 -4.19 6.76
N LYS A 102 10.43 -3.94 5.84
CA LYS A 102 11.54 -3.00 6.08
C LYS A 102 11.00 -1.60 6.36
N GLY A 103 10.06 -1.11 5.55
CA GLY A 103 9.42 0.19 5.75
C GLY A 103 8.72 0.32 7.12
N PHE A 104 8.07 -0.75 7.59
CA PHE A 104 7.50 -0.79 8.94
C PHE A 104 8.57 -0.74 10.03
N SER A 105 9.69 -1.45 9.83
CA SER A 105 10.80 -1.44 10.78
C SER A 105 11.45 -0.07 10.87
N ASP A 106 11.66 0.59 9.72
CA ASP A 106 12.23 1.94 9.63
C ASP A 106 11.32 2.95 10.33
N TRP A 107 9.99 2.89 10.11
CA TRP A 107 9.01 3.68 10.85
C TRP A 107 9.08 3.43 12.35
N ALA A 108 9.06 2.16 12.78
CA ALA A 108 9.07 1.79 14.19
C ALA A 108 10.33 2.32 14.89
N ASN A 109 11.49 2.20 14.26
CA ASN A 109 12.76 2.72 14.78
C ASN A 109 12.70 4.25 14.93
N SER A 110 12.18 4.94 13.92
CA SER A 110 12.05 6.41 13.93
C SER A 110 11.14 6.92 15.06
N VAL A 111 9.95 6.33 15.23
CA VAL A 111 9.00 6.82 16.26
C VAL A 111 9.40 6.43 17.68
N LYS A 112 10.23 5.40 17.85
CA LYS A 112 10.74 4.97 19.16
C LYS A 112 11.89 5.83 19.68
N GLU A 113 12.56 6.59 18.81
CA GLU A 113 13.68 7.45 19.20
C GLU A 113 13.21 8.51 20.21
N GLY A 114 13.86 8.57 21.38
CA GLY A 114 13.49 9.48 22.46
C GLY A 114 12.14 9.19 23.14
N ALA A 115 11.40 8.16 22.72
CA ALA A 115 10.07 7.87 23.27
C ALA A 115 10.11 7.10 24.61
N SER A 116 9.00 7.17 25.35
CA SER A 116 8.80 6.44 26.60
C SER A 116 8.78 4.92 26.37
N ASN A 117 9.09 4.15 27.43
CA ASN A 117 9.08 2.69 27.34
C ASN A 117 7.70 2.12 27.01
N ASP A 118 6.62 2.75 27.51
CA ASP A 118 5.27 2.29 27.23
C ASP A 118 4.86 2.57 25.78
N PHE A 119 5.24 3.72 25.24
CA PHE A 119 5.04 3.98 23.81
C PHE A 119 5.83 3.00 22.93
N LYS A 120 7.08 2.69 23.30
CA LYS A 120 7.90 1.70 22.58
C LYS A 120 7.23 0.33 22.52
N LYS A 121 6.65 -0.14 23.64
CA LYS A 121 5.87 -1.39 23.68
C LYS A 121 4.66 -1.35 22.75
N ASN A 122 3.93 -0.23 22.70
CA ASN A 122 2.80 -0.10 21.79
C ASN A 122 3.23 -0.16 20.33
N VAL A 123 4.36 0.46 19.99
CA VAL A 123 4.95 0.36 18.64
C VAL A 123 5.40 -1.06 18.34
N ASP A 124 5.97 -1.80 19.31
CA ASP A 124 6.29 -3.23 19.15
C ASP A 124 5.05 -4.07 18.85
N ILE A 125 3.94 -3.83 19.57
CA ILE A 125 2.66 -4.50 19.32
C ILE A 125 2.16 -4.15 17.91
N ALA A 126 2.21 -2.87 17.51
CA ALA A 126 1.83 -2.44 16.17
C ALA A 126 2.66 -3.16 15.11
N LEU A 127 3.98 -3.24 15.30
CA LEU A 127 4.90 -3.88 14.37
C LEU A 127 4.61 -5.37 14.19
N VAL A 128 4.33 -6.09 15.28
CA VAL A 128 3.92 -7.51 15.21
C VAL A 128 2.63 -7.67 14.41
N ARG A 129 1.63 -6.80 14.63
CA ARG A 129 0.36 -6.86 13.88
C ARG A 129 0.55 -6.52 12.40
N LEU A 130 1.41 -5.56 12.09
CA LEU A 130 1.78 -5.18 10.73
C LEU A 130 2.48 -6.33 9.99
N PHE A 131 3.46 -6.99 10.62
CA PHE A 131 4.12 -8.16 10.03
C PHE A 131 3.16 -9.31 9.79
N LYS A 132 2.29 -9.61 10.77
CA LYS A 132 1.26 -10.64 10.62
C LYS A 132 0.25 -10.30 9.51
N CYS A 133 -0.02 -9.01 9.29
CA CYS A 133 -0.88 -8.56 8.18
C CYS A 133 -0.26 -8.88 6.82
N VAL A 134 1.06 -8.74 6.69
CA VAL A 134 1.80 -9.05 5.45
C VAL A 134 1.94 -10.55 5.26
N GLU A 135 2.46 -11.26 6.27
CA GLU A 135 2.69 -12.71 6.23
C GLU A 135 1.43 -13.51 5.86
N LEU A 136 0.28 -13.11 6.41
CA LEU A 136 -1.00 -13.79 6.16
C LEU A 136 -1.82 -13.14 5.06
N HIS A 137 -1.32 -12.05 4.45
CA HIS A 137 -2.03 -11.24 3.48
C HIS A 137 -3.47 -10.88 3.96
N ASN A 138 -3.59 -10.55 5.25
CA ASN A 138 -4.89 -10.29 5.88
C ASN A 138 -5.51 -9.01 5.31
N SER A 139 -6.79 -9.09 4.91
CA SER A 139 -7.57 -7.93 4.48
C SER A 139 -8.03 -7.04 5.65
N LYS A 140 -7.85 -7.49 6.90
CA LYS A 140 -8.21 -6.76 8.11
C LYS A 140 -6.99 -6.47 8.98
N LEU A 141 -6.86 -5.22 9.39
CA LEU A 141 -5.82 -4.75 10.31
C LEU A 141 -6.42 -3.94 11.45
N ASP A 142 -6.12 -4.34 12.68
CA ASP A 142 -6.56 -3.65 13.91
C ASP A 142 -5.34 -3.13 14.69
N LEU A 143 -5.18 -1.81 14.75
CA LEU A 143 -4.18 -1.10 15.55
C LEU A 143 -4.86 -0.20 16.59
N THR A 144 -6.04 -0.60 17.07
CA THR A 144 -6.77 0.09 18.14
C THR A 144 -5.97 0.11 19.44
N ASP A 145 -6.05 1.24 20.16
CA ASP A 145 -5.53 1.42 21.53
C ASP A 145 -4.02 1.22 21.67
N LEU A 146 -3.28 1.82 20.73
CA LEU A 146 -1.81 1.78 20.72
C LEU A 146 -1.20 3.18 20.92
N HIS A 147 -2.02 4.22 21.09
CA HIS A 147 -1.59 5.61 21.25
C HIS A 147 -0.61 6.10 20.16
N LEU A 148 -0.72 5.58 18.94
CA LEU A 148 0.17 5.90 17.82
C LEU A 148 -0.07 7.32 17.33
N GLY A 149 1.00 8.11 17.15
CA GLY A 149 0.93 9.45 16.55
C GLY A 149 1.03 9.46 15.02
N SER A 150 1.50 8.37 14.42
CA SER A 150 1.64 8.19 12.97
C SER A 150 1.62 6.71 12.61
N LEU A 151 1.52 6.42 11.31
CA LEU A 151 1.62 5.06 10.75
C LEU A 151 2.55 5.06 9.52
N PRO A 152 3.20 3.92 9.22
CA PRO A 152 3.87 3.75 7.94
C PRO A 152 2.82 3.62 6.82
N PRO A 153 3.21 3.74 5.54
CA PRO A 153 2.34 3.41 4.41
C PRO A 153 1.84 1.97 4.53
N LEU A 154 0.52 1.80 4.64
CA LEU A 154 -0.12 0.50 4.80
C LEU A 154 -0.32 -0.19 3.43
N PRO A 155 -0.38 -1.54 3.38
CA PRO A 155 -0.64 -2.27 2.16
C PRO A 155 -2.02 -1.94 1.59
N SER A 156 -2.10 -1.87 0.26
CA SER A 156 -3.30 -1.43 -0.48
C SER A 156 -4.45 -2.43 -0.41
N TRP A 157 -4.16 -3.72 -0.18
CA TRP A 157 -5.13 -4.82 -0.08
C TRP A 157 -5.94 -4.84 1.21
N ILE A 158 -5.64 -3.97 2.18
CA ILE A 158 -6.44 -3.86 3.40
C ILE A 158 -7.82 -3.31 3.05
N GLU A 159 -8.85 -4.08 3.39
CA GLU A 159 -10.26 -3.73 3.21
C GLU A 159 -10.90 -3.22 4.51
N VAL A 160 -10.42 -3.65 5.68
CA VAL A 160 -10.97 -3.28 6.99
C VAL A 160 -9.85 -2.77 7.89
N LEU A 161 -9.94 -1.51 8.32
CA LEU A 161 -8.90 -0.84 9.09
C LEU A 161 -9.46 -0.19 10.36
N TYR A 162 -9.03 -0.70 11.52
CA TYR A 162 -9.41 -0.15 12.83
C TYR A 162 -8.21 0.54 13.49
N LEU A 163 -8.34 1.83 13.75
CA LEU A 163 -7.30 2.68 14.33
C LEU A 163 -7.82 3.52 15.51
N ARG A 164 -8.86 3.04 16.19
CA ARG A 164 -9.48 3.77 17.30
C ARG A 164 -8.50 4.01 18.46
N HIS A 165 -8.72 5.03 19.26
CA HIS A 165 -7.92 5.32 20.46
C HIS A 165 -6.42 5.47 20.17
N ASN A 166 -6.09 6.30 19.19
CA ASN A 166 -4.72 6.68 18.87
C ASN A 166 -4.56 8.21 18.92
N GLY A 167 -3.40 8.71 18.51
CA GLY A 167 -3.09 10.13 18.41
C GLY A 167 -3.01 10.64 16.97
N LEU A 168 -3.60 9.93 16.01
CA LEU A 168 -3.41 10.18 14.58
C LEU A 168 -4.10 11.48 14.17
N ALA A 169 -3.39 12.31 13.40
CA ALA A 169 -3.96 13.51 12.76
C ALA A 169 -4.20 13.32 11.25
N THR A 170 -3.58 12.30 10.66
CA THR A 170 -3.67 11.95 9.25
C THR A 170 -3.22 10.51 9.02
N ILE A 171 -3.72 9.90 7.94
CA ILE A 171 -3.20 8.64 7.39
C ILE A 171 -3.32 8.66 5.87
N GLN A 172 -2.52 7.82 5.22
CA GLN A 172 -2.81 7.36 3.87
C GLN A 172 -3.77 6.16 3.97
N VAL A 173 -5.04 6.37 3.62
CA VAL A 173 -6.05 5.29 3.61
C VAL A 173 -5.68 4.27 2.52
N PRO A 174 -5.67 2.95 2.80
CA PRO A 174 -5.48 1.92 1.78
C PRO A 174 -6.48 2.05 0.64
N LYS A 175 -6.02 1.80 -0.60
CA LYS A 175 -6.82 1.99 -1.83
C LYS A 175 -8.15 1.23 -1.79
N PHE A 176 -8.13 -0.02 -1.32
CA PHE A 176 -9.31 -0.89 -1.28
C PHE A 176 -10.01 -0.93 0.07
N CYS A 177 -9.71 0.02 0.96
CA CYS A 177 -10.39 0.13 2.24
C CYS A 177 -11.91 0.32 2.02
N LYS A 178 -12.72 -0.55 2.61
CA LYS A 178 -14.19 -0.54 2.60
C LYS A 178 -14.74 -0.09 3.95
N GLU A 179 -14.04 -0.40 5.04
CA GLU A 179 -14.42 -0.05 6.42
C GLU A 179 -13.24 0.60 7.14
N LEU A 180 -13.46 1.81 7.66
CA LEU A 180 -12.43 2.60 8.34
C LEU A 180 -12.94 3.15 9.67
N GLU A 181 -12.32 2.78 10.78
CA GLU A 181 -12.62 3.32 12.11
C GLU A 181 -11.43 4.15 12.64
N LEU A 182 -11.66 5.44 12.85
CA LEU A 182 -10.68 6.43 13.34
C LEU A 182 -11.17 7.10 14.62
N ASP A 183 -12.10 6.50 15.35
CA ASP A 183 -12.68 7.13 16.55
C ASP A 183 -11.60 7.43 17.59
N PHE A 184 -11.77 8.52 18.35
CA PHE A 184 -10.83 8.93 19.39
C PHE A 184 -9.40 9.11 18.85
N ASN A 185 -9.27 10.06 17.91
CA ASN A 185 -8.01 10.51 17.32
C ASN A 185 -7.97 12.06 17.28
N ASN A 186 -7.01 12.63 16.53
CA ASN A 186 -6.76 14.07 16.45
C ASN A 186 -7.09 14.67 15.07
N TYR A 187 -8.00 14.07 14.28
CA TYR A 187 -8.33 14.56 12.94
C TYR A 187 -9.02 15.92 13.02
N MET A 188 -8.51 16.91 12.26
CA MET A 188 -9.13 18.24 12.12
C MET A 188 -9.93 18.42 10.83
N VAL A 189 -9.73 17.52 9.88
CA VAL A 189 -10.39 17.49 8.56
C VAL A 189 -10.86 16.07 8.34
N PHE A 190 -12.05 15.91 7.74
CA PHE A 190 -12.53 14.59 7.36
C PHE A 190 -11.49 13.89 6.46
N PRO A 191 -11.13 12.61 6.73
CA PRO A 191 -10.12 11.90 5.97
C PRO A 191 -10.52 11.78 4.50
N LYS A 192 -9.54 11.90 3.60
CA LYS A 192 -9.75 11.55 2.20
C LYS A 192 -9.87 10.04 2.08
N VAL A 193 -11.00 9.59 1.56
CA VAL A 193 -11.34 8.16 1.40
C VAL A 193 -11.50 7.81 -0.08
N SER A 194 -11.34 6.53 -0.44
CA SER A 194 -11.54 6.05 -1.81
C SER A 194 -13.02 5.85 -2.13
N ASP A 195 -13.38 5.78 -3.42
CA ASP A 195 -14.76 5.59 -3.87
C ASP A 195 -15.36 4.23 -3.43
N GLY A 196 -14.51 3.25 -3.11
CA GLY A 196 -14.92 1.93 -2.64
C GLY A 196 -15.27 1.84 -1.16
N ILE A 197 -15.12 2.94 -0.41
CA ILE A 197 -15.45 2.98 1.02
C ILE A 197 -16.97 2.83 1.22
N THR A 198 -17.37 1.99 2.16
CA THR A 198 -18.79 1.74 2.49
C THR A 198 -19.14 2.22 3.89
N GLN A 199 -18.16 2.26 4.80
CA GLN A 199 -18.34 2.72 6.17
C GLN A 199 -17.12 3.50 6.66
N VAL A 200 -17.35 4.66 7.28
CA VAL A 200 -16.34 5.41 8.03
C VAL A 200 -16.88 5.85 9.37
N SER A 201 -16.09 5.63 10.42
CA SER A 201 -16.30 6.20 11.74
C SER A 201 -15.14 7.13 12.10
N VAL A 202 -15.45 8.37 12.44
CA VAL A 202 -14.50 9.41 12.88
C VAL A 202 -15.01 10.10 14.14
N ASP A 203 -15.72 9.37 15.01
CA ASP A 203 -16.31 9.92 16.23
C ASP A 203 -15.23 10.40 17.20
N ASN A 204 -15.54 11.41 18.01
CA ASN A 204 -14.62 11.95 19.03
C ASN A 204 -13.26 12.38 18.44
N ASN A 205 -13.30 13.17 17.37
CA ASN A 205 -12.13 13.81 16.76
C ASN A 205 -12.26 15.36 16.88
N LEU A 206 -11.45 16.11 16.15
CA LEU A 206 -11.42 17.57 16.15
C LEU A 206 -11.90 18.16 14.81
N ILE A 207 -12.66 17.40 14.02
CA ILE A 207 -12.97 17.75 12.63
C ILE A 207 -13.83 19.01 12.61
N SER A 208 -13.40 20.02 11.86
CA SER A 208 -14.15 21.27 11.68
C SER A 208 -14.60 21.52 10.24
N ARG A 209 -14.15 20.68 9.29
CA ARG A 209 -14.54 20.76 7.88
C ARG A 209 -14.49 19.42 7.17
N VAL A 210 -15.26 19.33 6.09
CA VAL A 210 -15.36 18.17 5.20
C VAL A 210 -15.04 18.65 3.78
N ASP A 211 -13.81 18.40 3.33
CA ASP A 211 -13.30 18.94 2.05
C ASP A 211 -13.68 18.05 0.84
N SER A 212 -14.06 16.79 1.07
CA SER A 212 -14.54 15.86 0.04
C SER A 212 -15.88 15.27 0.46
N SER A 213 -16.90 15.42 -0.39
CA SER A 213 -18.19 14.79 -0.12
C SER A 213 -18.05 13.28 -0.24
N PRO A 214 -18.35 12.52 0.82
CA PRO A 214 -18.42 11.07 0.75
C PRO A 214 -19.54 10.63 -0.21
N SER A 215 -19.44 9.41 -0.75
CA SER A 215 -20.45 8.88 -1.67
C SER A 215 -21.81 8.73 -0.96
N LYS A 216 -22.92 8.83 -1.70
CA LYS A 216 -24.27 8.68 -1.12
C LYS A 216 -24.56 7.25 -0.60
N ALA A 217 -23.75 6.26 -0.99
CA ALA A 217 -23.91 4.86 -0.61
C ALA A 217 -23.14 4.49 0.67
N MET A 218 -22.58 5.49 1.36
CA MET A 218 -21.66 5.33 2.48
C MET A 218 -22.34 5.63 3.81
N THR A 219 -22.08 4.79 4.82
CA THR A 219 -22.47 5.05 6.22
C THR A 219 -21.37 5.85 6.91
N ILE A 220 -21.73 6.92 7.63
CA ILE A 220 -20.78 7.84 8.25
C ILE A 220 -21.18 8.15 9.69
N SER A 221 -20.26 7.87 10.61
CA SER A 221 -20.32 8.32 12.00
C SER A 221 -19.29 9.44 12.20
N ILE A 222 -19.75 10.61 12.66
CA ILE A 222 -18.92 11.82 12.86
C ILE A 222 -19.30 12.59 14.14
N TYR A 223 -19.87 11.88 15.10
CA TYR A 223 -20.33 12.43 16.37
C TYR A 223 -19.17 12.99 17.21
N ARG A 224 -19.45 14.02 18.03
CA ARG A 224 -18.45 14.70 18.88
C ARG A 224 -17.21 15.17 18.12
N ASN A 225 -17.47 15.92 17.05
CA ASN A 225 -16.47 16.70 16.32
C ASN A 225 -16.77 18.20 16.50
N LYS A 226 -16.01 19.07 15.82
CA LYS A 226 -16.17 20.53 15.83
C LYS A 226 -16.95 21.05 14.61
N ILE A 227 -17.70 20.18 13.93
CA ILE A 227 -18.42 20.53 12.70
C ILE A 227 -19.64 21.40 13.03
N TRP A 228 -20.20 21.30 14.25
CA TRP A 228 -21.29 22.14 14.76
C TRP A 228 -21.08 22.45 16.25
#